data_AF-A0A439MK21-F1
#
_entry.id   AF-A0A439MK21-F1
#
_cell.length_a   1.000
_cell.length_b   1.000
_cell.length_c   1.000
_cell.angle_alpha   90.00
_cell.angle_beta   90.00
_cell.angle_gamma   90.00
#
_symmetry.space_group_name_H-M   'P 1'
#
loop_
_entity.id
_entity.type
_entity.pdbx_description
1 polymer ?
#
loop_
_entity_poly.entity_id
_entity_poly.type
_entity_poly.pdbx_seq_one_letter_code
_entity_poly.pdbx_strand_id
1 'polypeptide(L)' 'RVTASFGVAAPTGEEGLEPLMRRADEALYKAKRNGRDSVQLSHEQSETVLVVEPLKAG' A
#
# COMPACT_ATOMS: atom_id res chain seq x y z
N ARG A 1 -2.87 7.61 -28.14
CA ARG A 1 -2.90 8.01 -26.72
C ARG A 1 -2.07 7.00 -25.95
N VAL A 2 -1.10 7.45 -25.14
CA VAL A 2 -0.28 6.57 -24.28
C VAL A 2 -0.74 6.75 -22.85
N THR A 3 -0.76 5.67 -22.09
CA THR A 3 -1.13 5.65 -20.67
C THR A 3 -0.07 4.90 -19.87
N ALA A 4 -0.06 5.12 -18.55
CA ALA A 4 0.86 4.46 -17.63
C ALA A 4 0.06 3.77 -16.52
N SER A 5 0.70 2.84 -15.82
CA SER A 5 0.13 2.21 -14.63
C SER A 5 1.19 2.23 -13.56
N PHE A 6 0.77 2.41 -12.31
CA PHE A 6 1.67 2.59 -11.18
C PHE A 6 1.30 1.66 -10.04
N GLY A 7 2.31 1.11 -9.40
CA GLY A 7 2.18 0.46 -8.10
C GLY A 7 2.90 1.30 -7.08
N VAL A 8 2.23 1.63 -5.98
CA VAL A 8 2.78 2.51 -4.94
C VAL A 8 2.76 1.75 -3.63
N ALA A 9 3.87 1.77 -2.92
CA ALA A 9 4.02 1.21 -1.59
C ALA A 9 4.62 2.28 -0.67
N ALA A 10 4.10 2.38 0.54
CA ALA A 10 4.73 3.15 1.60
C ALA A 10 5.65 2.24 2.42
N PRO A 11 6.85 2.70 2.84
CA PRO A 11 7.70 1.96 3.77
C PRO A 11 7.01 1.78 5.11
N THR A 12 7.12 0.59 5.69
CA THR A 12 6.58 0.27 7.02
C THR A 12 7.73 0.01 8.00
N GLY A 13 7.92 0.92 8.96
CA GLY A 13 8.96 0.78 9.99
C GLY A 13 10.38 0.77 9.40
N GLU A 14 11.18 -0.21 9.80
CA GLU A 14 12.57 -0.43 9.31
C GLU A 14 12.63 -1.40 8.12
N GLU A 15 11.66 -1.32 7.21
CA GLU A 15 11.68 -2.13 5.99
C GLU A 15 12.83 -1.70 5.05
N GLY A 16 13.54 -2.68 4.50
CA GLY A 16 14.56 -2.45 3.48
C GLY A 16 14.00 -2.01 2.13
N LEU A 17 14.86 -1.45 1.28
CA LEU A 17 14.46 -0.97 -0.05
C LEU A 17 13.93 -2.10 -0.97
N GLU A 18 14.56 -3.26 -0.96
CA GLU A 18 14.16 -4.40 -1.80
C GLU A 18 12.72 -4.89 -1.50
N PRO A 19 12.32 -5.17 -0.24
CA PRO A 19 10.94 -5.51 0.06
C PRO A 19 9.95 -4.38 -0.26
N LEU A 20 10.30 -3.12 -0.03
CA LEU A 20 9.49 -1.97 -0.41
C LEU A 20 9.24 -1.91 -1.92
N MET A 21 10.30 -2.07 -2.72
CA MET A 21 10.21 -2.08 -4.18
C MET A 21 9.38 -3.27 -4.68
N ARG A 22 9.57 -4.45 -4.11
CA ARG A 22 8.79 -5.64 -4.46
C ARG A 22 7.29 -5.42 -4.23
N ARG A 23 6.90 -4.81 -3.12
CA ARG A 23 5.48 -4.49 -2.84
C ARG A 23 4.91 -3.49 -3.84
N ALA A 24 5.69 -2.47 -4.22
CA ALA A 24 5.31 -1.54 -5.28
C ALA A 24 5.12 -2.27 -6.63
N ASP A 25 6.05 -3.16 -6.99
CA ASP A 25 5.96 -3.94 -8.22
C ASP A 25 4.76 -4.91 -8.25
N GLU A 26 4.45 -5.54 -7.12
CA GLU A 26 3.26 -6.40 -7.01
C GLU A 26 1.96 -5.60 -7.21
N ALA A 27 1.87 -4.40 -6.65
CA ALA A 27 0.74 -3.50 -6.90
C ALA A 27 0.68 -3.06 -8.37
N LEU A 28 1.83 -2.71 -8.97
CA LEU A 28 1.93 -2.35 -10.38
C LEU A 28 1.43 -3.49 -11.27
N TYR A 29 1.81 -4.73 -10.93
CA TYR A 29 1.40 -5.89 -11.67
C TYR A 29 -0.12 -6.13 -11.59
N LYS A 30 -0.75 -5.88 -10.44
CA LYS A 30 -2.22 -5.86 -10.30
C LYS A 30 -2.86 -4.80 -11.20
N ALA A 31 -2.31 -3.58 -11.25
CA ALA A 31 -2.81 -2.51 -12.12
C ALA A 31 -2.75 -2.92 -13.60
N LYS A 32 -1.66 -3.57 -14.02
CA LYS A 32 -1.50 -4.08 -15.38
C LYS A 32 -2.50 -5.19 -15.71
N ARG A 33 -2.80 -6.09 -14.77
CA ARG A 33 -3.80 -7.16 -14.94
C ARG A 33 -5.24 -6.63 -14.96
N ASN A 34 -5.53 -5.58 -14.20
CA ASN A 34 -6.87 -5.00 -14.08
C ASN A 34 -7.23 -4.01 -15.21
N GLY A 35 -6.56 -4.09 -16.36
CA GLY A 35 -6.88 -3.28 -17.54
C GLY A 35 -5.93 -2.12 -17.81
N ARG A 36 -4.88 -1.91 -17.00
CA ARG A 36 -3.90 -0.80 -17.11
C ARG A 36 -4.54 0.56 -16.81
N ASP A 37 -3.87 1.66 -17.20
CA ASP A 37 -4.26 3.07 -16.96
C ASP A 37 -4.76 3.35 -15.53
N SER A 38 -4.13 2.73 -14.54
CA SER A 38 -4.57 2.75 -13.15
C SER A 38 -3.41 2.73 -12.17
N VAL A 39 -3.71 3.15 -10.95
CA VAL A 39 -2.81 3.13 -9.80
C VAL A 39 -3.31 2.10 -8.80
N GLN A 40 -2.41 1.26 -8.30
CA GLN A 40 -2.69 0.30 -7.23
C GLN A 40 -1.78 0.59 -6.03
N LEU A 41 -2.35 0.53 -4.84
CA LEU A 41 -1.63 0.76 -3.60
C LEU A 41 -1.35 -0.57 -2.91
N SER A 42 -0.12 -0.76 -2.44
CA SER A 42 0.24 -1.85 -1.54
C SER A 42 0.28 -1.29 -0.12
N HIS A 43 -0.84 -1.45 0.60
CA HIS A 43 -0.88 -1.25 2.03
C HIS A 43 -0.57 -2.59 2.67
N GLU A 44 0.56 -2.67 3.37
CA GLU A 44 0.66 -3.68 4.41
C GLU A 44 -0.30 -3.21 5.51
N GLN A 45 -1.33 -4.02 5.78
CA GLN A 45 -2.15 -3.81 6.96
C GLN A 45 -1.22 -4.03 8.17
N SER A 46 -0.48 -3.00 8.56
CA SER A 46 -0.23 -2.83 9.98
C SER A 46 -1.63 -2.75 10.59
N GLU A 47 -2.06 -3.83 11.22
CA GLU A 47 -3.08 -3.79 12.26
C GLU A 47 -2.67 -2.68 13.22
N THR A 48 -3.10 -1.45 12.93
CA THR A 48 -3.25 -0.45 13.95
C THR A 48 -4.38 -1.01 14.79
N VAL A 49 -4.01 -1.73 15.85
CA VAL A 49 -4.86 -1.94 17.00
C VAL A 49 -5.29 -0.53 17.41
N LEU A 50 -6.46 -0.10 16.95
CA LEU A 50 -7.15 1.06 17.44
C LEU A 50 -7.49 0.75 18.89
N VAL A 51 -6.57 1.07 19.80
CA VAL A 51 -6.85 1.14 21.23
C VAL A 51 -7.79 2.33 21.40
N VAL A 52 -9.09 2.09 21.24
CA VAL A 52 -10.12 3.01 21.68
C VAL A 52 -10.14 2.96 23.21
N GLU A 53 -9.39 3.85 23.86
CA GLU A 53 -9.53 4.04 25.30
C GLU A 53 -10.95 4.55 25.60
N PRO A 54 -11.71 3.91 26.52
CA PRO A 54 -13.03 4.41 26.88
C PRO A 54 -12.87 5.72 27.65
N LEU A 55 -13.37 6.80 27.05
CA LEU A 55 -13.56 8.09 27.69
C LEU A 55 -14.34 7.90 29.00
N LYS A 56 -13.65 8.00 30.14
CA LYS A 56 -14.29 8.07 31.46
C LYS A 56 -15.07 9.37 31.54
N ALA A 57 -16.40 9.28 31.45
CA ALA A 57 -17.29 10.34 31.88
C ALA A 57 -17.23 10.42 33.41
N GLY A 58 -16.78 11.57 33.92
CA GLY A 58 -16.93 11.98 35.32
C GLY A 58 -18.28 12.63 35.57
#